data_AF-A0A0D2DKC8-F1
#
_entry.id   AF-A0A0D2DKC8-F1
#
_cell.length_a   1.000
_cell.length_b   1.000
_cell.length_c   1.000
_cell.angle_alpha   90.00
_cell.angle_beta   90.00
_cell.angle_gamma   90.00
#
_symmetry.space_group_name_H-M   'P 1'
#
loop_
_entity.id
_entity.type
_entity.pdbx_description
1 polymer ?
#
loop_
_entity_poly.entity_id
_entity_poly.type
_entity_poly.pdbx_seq_one_letter_code
_entity_poly.pdbx_strand_id
1 'polypeptide(L)'
;MSQYDLTRAYGLTISMGSECLKLIDFGGASIDGEEHGSCYQWYSYRRSTPEVSKQTDIFAFSCVIYEISTGRHPYHEFEASDNRSHLVEQLYEEYQFPDITDLPLGQLMQGCWHGTFNSMSDVVQALEAADSVSMNAKYGAGTVTKVRKCCCFPI
;
A
#
# COMPACT_ATOMS: atom_id res chain seq x y z
N MET A 1 -20.15 -18.58 -13.36
CA MET A 1 -20.68 -17.40 -12.64
C MET A 1 -19.52 -16.82 -11.84
N SER A 2 -19.00 -15.68 -12.30
CA SER A 2 -17.82 -15.02 -11.73
C SER A 2 -18.19 -14.36 -10.41
N GLN A 3 -17.68 -14.88 -9.30
CA GLN A 3 -17.78 -14.25 -8.00
C GLN A 3 -16.70 -13.16 -7.95
N TYR A 4 -17.12 -11.90 -8.05
CA TYR A 4 -16.25 -10.76 -7.79
C TYR A 4 -15.80 -10.87 -6.34
N ASP A 5 -14.51 -11.14 -6.11
CA ASP A 5 -13.92 -11.09 -4.78
C ASP A 5 -13.73 -9.62 -4.42
N LEU A 6 -14.71 -9.07 -3.71
CA LEU A 6 -14.68 -7.72 -3.18
C LEU A 6 -13.90 -7.75 -1.87
N THR A 7 -12.58 -7.56 -1.93
CA THR A 7 -11.82 -7.24 -0.72
C THR A 7 -12.23 -5.83 -0.29
N ARG A 8 -13.12 -5.74 0.71
CA ARG A 8 -13.52 -4.47 1.33
C ARG A 8 -12.39 -3.98 2.23
N ALA A 9 -11.44 -3.24 1.66
CA ALA A 9 -10.61 -2.32 2.43
C ALA A 9 -11.42 -1.02 2.61
N TYR A 10 -11.93 -0.77 3.81
CA TYR A 10 -12.86 0.33 4.09
C TYR A 10 -12.15 1.68 4.01
N GLY A 11 -12.33 2.33 2.85
CA GLY A 11 -11.78 3.63 2.45
C GLY A 11 -11.15 3.64 1.05
N LEU A 12 -10.86 2.47 0.48
CA LEU A 12 -10.32 2.34 -0.87
C LEU A 12 -10.99 1.12 -1.52
N THR A 13 -12.02 1.34 -2.34
CA THR A 13 -12.62 0.21 -3.05
C THR A 13 -11.79 -0.10 -4.29
N ILE A 14 -11.32 -1.33 -4.40
CA ILE A 14 -10.57 -1.82 -5.56
C ILE A 14 -11.55 -2.59 -6.45
N SER A 15 -11.82 -2.07 -7.64
CA SER A 15 -12.51 -2.82 -8.69
C SER A 15 -11.49 -3.45 -9.61
N MET A 16 -11.35 -4.77 -9.53
CA MET A 16 -10.45 -5.55 -10.38
C MET A 16 -11.20 -5.99 -11.64
N GLY A 17 -11.19 -5.15 -12.67
CA GLY A 17 -11.49 -5.53 -14.06
C GLY A 17 -10.19 -5.99 -14.75
N SER A 18 -10.29 -6.66 -15.91
CA SER A 18 -9.15 -7.24 -16.66
C SER A 18 -7.87 -6.39 -16.61
N GLU A 19 -6.97 -6.75 -15.68
CA GLU A 19 -5.63 -6.18 -15.42
C GLU A 19 -5.58 -4.70 -14.97
N CYS A 20 -6.68 -4.10 -14.51
CA CYS A 20 -6.69 -2.69 -14.08
C CYS A 20 -7.14 -2.53 -12.63
N LEU A 21 -6.26 -1.99 -11.79
CA LEU A 21 -6.60 -1.48 -10.45
C LEU A 21 -7.21 -0.07 -10.59
N LYS A 22 -8.43 0.12 -10.10
CA LYS A 22 -9.05 1.44 -9.98
C LYS A 22 -9.23 1.78 -8.52
N LEU A 23 -8.67 2.92 -8.11
CA LEU A 23 -8.98 3.51 -6.81
C LEU A 23 -10.32 4.24 -6.95
N ILE A 24 -11.30 3.85 -6.13
CA ILE A 24 -12.55 4.58 -6.01
C ILE A 24 -12.81 4.91 -4.55
N ASP A 25 -13.65 5.92 -4.33
CA ASP A 25 -13.98 6.51 -3.03
C ASP A 25 -12.91 7.49 -2.48
N PHE A 26 -12.91 8.71 -3.02
CA PHE A 26 -12.08 9.82 -2.54
C PHE A 26 -12.84 10.71 -1.54
N GLY A 27 -13.96 10.26 -0.97
CA GLY A 27 -14.78 11.06 -0.06
C GLY A 27 -14.07 11.53 1.21
N GLY A 28 -12.94 10.90 1.54
CA GLY A 28 -12.06 11.24 2.65
C GLY A 28 -10.76 11.96 2.29
N ALA A 29 -10.51 12.24 1.01
CA ALA A 29 -9.24 12.85 0.58
C ALA A 29 -9.20 14.35 0.92
N SER A 30 -8.02 14.82 1.35
CA SER A 30 -7.75 16.27 1.46
C SER A 30 -7.46 16.85 0.09
N ILE A 31 -8.00 18.03 -0.20
CA ILE A 31 -7.70 18.83 -1.39
C ILE A 31 -6.87 20.02 -0.93
N ASP A 32 -5.67 20.20 -1.46
CA ASP A 32 -4.78 21.33 -1.17
C ASP A 32 -4.44 21.56 0.32
N GLY A 33 -4.54 20.52 1.14
CA GLY A 33 -4.29 20.60 2.60
C GLY A 33 -5.48 21.14 3.40
N GLU A 34 -6.63 21.29 2.77
CA GLU A 34 -7.90 21.62 3.42
C GLU A 34 -8.40 20.46 4.29
N GLU A 35 -9.37 20.77 5.16
CA GLU A 35 -9.93 19.85 6.15
C GLU A 35 -10.44 18.55 5.50
N HIS A 36 -9.99 17.41 6.03
CA HIS A 36 -10.35 16.07 5.56
C HIS A 36 -11.32 15.41 6.55
N GLY A 37 -12.47 14.96 6.06
CA GLY A 37 -13.53 14.38 6.89
C GLY A 37 -13.35 12.90 7.26
N SER A 38 -12.24 12.26 6.86
CA SER A 38 -11.98 10.84 7.10
C SER A 38 -10.62 10.63 7.74
N CYS A 39 -10.58 9.72 8.71
CA CYS A 39 -9.35 9.26 9.35
C CYS A 39 -8.88 7.96 8.69
N TYR A 40 -7.57 7.73 8.72
CA TYR A 40 -7.01 6.42 8.44
C TYR A 40 -7.55 5.36 9.42
N GLN A 41 -7.50 4.09 9.03
CA GLN A 41 -7.79 3.00 9.95
C GLN A 41 -6.68 2.89 11.00
N TRP A 42 -7.01 2.31 12.16
CA TRP A 42 -6.09 2.12 13.30
C TRP A 42 -4.82 1.33 12.96
N TYR A 43 -4.83 0.56 11.87
CA TYR A 43 -3.71 -0.24 11.38
C TYR A 43 -3.01 0.36 10.14
N SER A 44 -3.52 1.46 9.57
CA SER A 44 -3.01 2.04 8.32
C SER A 44 -2.40 3.41 8.52
N TYR A 45 -2.08 3.77 9.77
CA TYR A 45 -1.55 5.08 10.13
C TYR A 45 -0.57 4.99 11.28
N ARG A 46 0.51 5.75 11.13
CA ARG A 46 1.48 6.05 12.17
C ARG A 46 1.40 7.54 12.46
N ARG A 47 1.30 7.91 13.74
CA ARG A 47 1.20 9.32 14.15
C ARG A 47 2.25 10.18 13.44
N SER A 48 1.76 11.28 12.87
CA SER A 48 2.55 12.24 12.12
C SER A 48 2.05 13.65 12.37
N THR A 49 2.92 14.64 12.20
CA THR A 49 2.57 16.06 12.19
C THR A 49 3.17 16.69 10.93
N PRO A 50 2.36 17.16 9.96
CA PRO A 50 0.88 17.15 9.95
C PRO A 50 0.27 15.75 9.90
N GLU A 51 -1.01 15.65 10.31
CA GLU A 51 -1.75 14.38 10.38
C GLU A 51 -1.94 13.75 8.99
N VAL A 52 -2.21 14.57 7.98
CA VAL A 52 -2.30 14.16 6.58
C VAL A 52 -1.12 14.73 5.81
N SER A 53 -0.42 13.85 5.10
CA SER A 53 0.73 14.18 4.29
C SER A 53 0.98 13.10 3.24
N LYS A 54 1.86 13.40 2.28
CA LYS A 54 2.36 12.38 1.34
C LYS A 54 2.95 11.17 2.07
N GLN A 55 3.57 11.38 3.24
CA GLN A 55 4.21 10.31 3.99
C GLN A 55 3.19 9.35 4.61
N THR A 56 2.07 9.88 5.10
CA THR A 56 1.01 9.07 5.71
C THR A 56 0.26 8.27 4.64
N ASP A 57 0.13 8.81 3.43
CA ASP A 57 -0.39 8.07 2.27
C ASP A 57 0.57 6.95 1.80
N ILE A 58 1.89 7.21 1.76
CA ILE A 58 2.91 6.19 1.45
C ILE A 58 2.86 5.05 2.47
N PHE A 59 2.71 5.39 3.76
CA PHE A 59 2.57 4.41 4.84
C PHE A 59 1.30 3.57 4.68
N ALA A 60 0.15 4.22 4.45
CA ALA A 60 -1.13 3.56 4.24
C ALA A 60 -1.08 2.63 3.01
N PHE A 61 -0.41 3.06 1.94
CA PHE A 61 -0.21 2.23 0.75
C PHE A 61 0.52 0.92 1.05
N SER A 62 1.60 0.92 1.85
CA SER A 62 2.24 -0.34 2.25
C SER A 62 1.32 -1.26 3.05
N CYS A 63 0.39 -0.71 3.83
CA CYS A 63 -0.60 -1.51 4.56
C CYS A 63 -1.57 -2.21 3.60
N VAL A 64 -1.96 -1.54 2.51
CA VAL A 64 -2.77 -2.14 1.42
C VAL A 64 -2.00 -3.27 0.73
N ILE A 65 -0.72 -3.07 0.41
CA ILE A 65 0.11 -4.13 -0.21
C ILE A 65 0.24 -5.34 0.73
N TYR A 66 0.42 -5.10 2.03
CA TYR A 66 0.45 -6.16 3.03
C TYR A 66 -0.87 -6.93 3.06
N GLU A 67 -2.01 -6.22 3.07
CA GLU A 67 -3.34 -6.84 3.07
C GLU A 67 -3.61 -7.65 1.80
N ILE A 68 -3.21 -7.14 0.63
CA ILE A 68 -3.29 -7.90 -0.63
C ILE A 68 -2.42 -9.15 -0.58
N SER A 69 -1.21 -9.06 -0.02
CA SER A 69 -0.24 -10.15 -0.01
C SER A 69 -0.58 -11.25 0.99
N THR A 70 -1.24 -10.91 2.10
CA THR A 70 -1.52 -11.84 3.21
C THR A 70 -3.00 -12.18 3.37
N GLY A 71 -3.90 -11.41 2.74
CA GLY A 71 -5.34 -11.48 2.96
C GLY A 71 -5.81 -10.89 4.30
N ARG A 72 -4.92 -10.23 5.05
CA ARG A 72 -5.23 -9.64 6.37
C ARG A 72 -4.50 -8.31 6.51
N HIS A 73 -5.14 -7.32 7.15
CA HIS A 73 -4.45 -6.07 7.46
C HIS A 73 -3.32 -6.28 8.48
N PRO A 74 -2.34 -5.34 8.58
CA PRO A 74 -1.30 -5.38 9.61
C PRO A 74 -1.91 -5.50 11.02
N TYR A 75 -1.32 -6.35 11.86
CA TYR A 75 -1.74 -6.56 13.24
C TYR A 75 -3.21 -7.01 13.44
N HIS A 76 -3.74 -7.78 12.48
CA HIS A 76 -5.08 -8.38 12.54
C HIS A 76 -5.35 -9.16 13.85
N GLU A 77 -4.33 -9.72 14.49
CA GLU A 77 -4.44 -10.39 15.78
C GLU A 77 -5.04 -9.52 16.91
N PHE A 78 -4.97 -8.19 16.79
CA PHE A 78 -5.54 -7.27 17.76
C PHE A 78 -6.97 -6.84 17.46
N GLU A 79 -7.59 -7.30 16.37
CA GLU A 79 -8.91 -6.80 15.94
C GLU A 79 -9.99 -6.87 17.03
N ALA A 80 -9.96 -7.93 17.85
CA ALA A 80 -10.90 -8.17 18.96
C ALA A 80 -10.54 -7.43 20.26
N SER A 81 -9.42 -6.70 20.31
CA SER A 81 -8.98 -5.95 21.49
C SER A 81 -9.58 -4.55 21.50
N ASP A 82 -10.17 -4.15 22.63
CA ASP A 82 -10.68 -2.78 22.83
C ASP A 82 -9.55 -1.72 22.78
N ASN A 83 -8.30 -2.12 23.03
CA ASN A 83 -7.12 -1.25 23.02
C ASN A 83 -6.28 -1.37 21.74
N ARG A 84 -6.82 -1.98 20.67
CA ARG A 84 -6.08 -2.26 19.42
C ARG A 84 -5.35 -1.05 18.83
N SER A 85 -6.01 0.12 18.82
CA SER A 85 -5.42 1.34 18.27
C SER A 85 -4.18 1.76 19.04
N HIS A 86 -4.22 1.69 20.38
CA HIS A 86 -3.09 2.04 21.23
C HIS A 86 -1.93 1.04 21.10
N LEU A 87 -2.24 -0.25 21.03
CA LEU A 87 -1.24 -1.31 20.85
C LEU A 87 -0.47 -1.14 19.54
N VAL A 88 -1.19 -0.94 18.43
CA VAL A 88 -0.56 -0.75 17.11
C VAL A 88 0.20 0.55 17.02
N GLU A 89 -0.35 1.63 17.58
CA GLU A 89 0.33 2.91 17.64
C GLU A 89 1.67 2.81 18.38
N GLN A 90 1.71 2.13 19.53
CA GLN A 90 2.95 1.90 20.27
C GLN A 90 3.96 1.10 19.44
N LEU A 91 3.52 0.03 18.75
CA LEU A 91 4.40 -0.74 17.87
C LEU A 91 4.99 0.12 16.74
N TYR A 92 4.18 0.96 16.11
CA TYR A 92 4.66 1.87 15.07
C TYR A 92 5.56 2.99 15.59
N GLU A 93 5.37 3.47 16.82
CA GLU A 93 6.27 4.42 17.47
C GLU A 93 7.64 3.77 17.77
N GLU A 94 7.65 2.48 18.12
CA GLU A 94 8.85 1.67 18.35
C GLU A 94 9.50 1.12 17.07
N TYR A 95 8.99 1.49 15.89
CA TYR A 95 9.42 0.94 14.58
C TYR A 95 9.34 -0.59 14.49
N GLN A 96 8.43 -1.18 15.24
CA GLN A 96 8.08 -2.58 15.11
C GLN A 96 6.98 -2.70 14.05
N PHE A 97 7.25 -3.54 13.06
CA PHE A 97 6.36 -3.81 11.93
C PHE A 97 6.11 -5.31 11.83
N PRO A 98 4.99 -5.74 11.20
CA PRO A 98 4.76 -7.16 10.93
C PRO A 98 5.93 -7.79 10.16
N ASP A 99 6.15 -9.08 10.36
CA ASP A 99 7.15 -9.82 9.60
C ASP A 99 6.73 -9.90 8.12
N ILE A 100 7.62 -9.48 7.26
CA ILE A 100 7.45 -9.35 5.80
C ILE A 100 8.58 -10.06 5.04
N THR A 101 9.40 -10.85 5.74
CA THR A 101 10.62 -11.47 5.19
C THR A 101 10.34 -12.31 3.94
N ASP A 102 9.26 -13.08 3.94
CA ASP A 102 8.88 -13.98 2.85
C ASP A 102 7.80 -13.40 1.93
N LEU A 103 7.41 -12.14 2.12
CA LEU A 103 6.35 -11.53 1.33
C LEU A 103 6.89 -10.91 0.04
N PRO A 104 6.14 -11.02 -1.08
CA PRO A 104 6.46 -10.26 -2.27
C PRO A 104 6.44 -8.76 -1.94
N LEU A 105 7.36 -8.01 -2.52
CA LEU A 105 7.51 -6.57 -2.26
C LEU A 105 7.82 -6.23 -0.79
N GLY A 106 8.29 -7.18 0.03
CA GLY A 106 8.65 -6.95 1.44
C GLY A 106 9.56 -5.74 1.61
N GLN A 107 10.67 -5.67 0.85
CA GLN A 107 11.60 -4.53 0.91
C GLN A 107 10.94 -3.18 0.59
N LEU A 108 9.98 -3.16 -0.34
CA LEU A 108 9.24 -1.95 -0.69
C LEU A 108 8.28 -1.54 0.44
N MET A 109 7.53 -2.50 1.01
CA MET A 109 6.69 -2.24 2.18
C MET A 109 7.50 -1.72 3.37
N GLN A 110 8.67 -2.34 3.62
CA GLN A 110 9.59 -1.91 4.66
C GLN A 110 10.02 -0.45 4.46
N GLY A 111 10.43 -0.09 3.24
CA GLY A 111 10.82 1.29 2.92
C GLY A 111 9.69 2.29 3.14
N CYS A 112 8.47 1.97 2.71
CA CYS A 112 7.29 2.81 2.93
C CYS A 112 6.99 3.03 4.42
N TRP A 113 7.03 1.97 5.24
CA TRP A 113 6.79 2.05 6.68
C TRP A 113 7.87 2.83 7.45
N HIS A 114 9.13 2.73 7.03
CA HIS A 114 10.24 3.45 7.64
C HIS A 114 10.39 4.89 7.12
N GLY A 115 9.61 5.29 6.11
CA GLY A 115 9.68 6.63 5.53
C GLY A 115 10.90 6.87 4.65
N THR A 116 11.38 5.83 3.95
CA THR A 116 12.54 5.97 3.05
C THR A 116 12.22 6.66 1.73
N PHE A 117 10.93 6.77 1.38
CA PHE A 117 10.45 7.38 0.15
C PHE A 117 9.81 8.73 0.43
N ASN A 118 10.14 9.75 -0.37
CA ASN A 118 9.59 11.10 -0.20
C ASN A 118 8.35 11.34 -1.08
N SER A 119 8.12 10.46 -2.06
CA SER A 119 7.03 10.56 -3.01
C SER A 119 6.58 9.20 -3.51
N MET A 120 5.33 9.13 -4.01
CA MET A 120 4.84 7.95 -4.72
C MET A 120 5.65 7.66 -5.99
N SER A 121 6.28 8.68 -6.60
CA SER A 121 7.17 8.46 -7.75
C SER A 121 8.42 7.66 -7.38
N ASP A 122 8.92 7.81 -6.16
CA ASP A 122 10.05 6.99 -5.66
C ASP A 122 9.60 5.54 -5.43
N VAL A 123 8.38 5.37 -4.89
CA VAL A 123 7.76 4.04 -4.68
C VAL A 123 7.56 3.33 -6.02
N VAL A 124 7.06 4.02 -7.05
CA VAL A 124 6.89 3.47 -8.40
C VAL A 124 8.23 3.04 -9.00
N GLN A 125 9.28 3.87 -8.88
CA GLN A 125 10.62 3.51 -9.36
C GLN A 125 11.16 2.27 -8.65
N ALA A 126 10.97 2.16 -7.33
CA ALA A 126 11.37 0.98 -6.57
C ALA A 126 10.59 -0.27 -6.99
N LEU A 127 9.30 -0.12 -7.29
CA LEU A 127 8.44 -1.20 -7.77
C LEU A 127 8.87 -1.72 -9.15
N GLU A 128 9.11 -0.80 -10.10
CA GLU A 128 9.61 -1.13 -11.45
C GLU A 128 10.99 -1.81 -11.38
N ALA A 129 11.86 -1.33 -10.49
CA ALA A 129 13.15 -1.95 -10.26
C ALA A 129 13.00 -3.38 -9.70
N ALA A 130 12.12 -3.60 -8.73
CA ALA A 130 11.84 -4.92 -8.17
C ALA A 130 11.28 -5.90 -9.24
N ASP A 131 10.41 -5.42 -10.13
CA ASP A 131 9.89 -6.23 -11.24
C ASP A 131 11.00 -6.61 -12.23
N SER A 132 11.88 -5.67 -12.57
CA SER A 132 13.03 -5.91 -13.45
C SER A 132 14.05 -6.91 -12.86
N VAL A 133 14.25 -6.93 -11.54
CA VAL A 133 15.10 -7.91 -10.86
C VAL A 133 14.44 -9.29 -10.86
N SER A 134 13.12 -9.35 -10.66
CA SER A 134 12.37 -10.61 -10.75
C SER A 134 12.42 -11.23 -12.15
N MET A 135 12.46 -10.38 -13.19
CA MET A 135 12.70 -10.78 -14.57
C MET A 135 14.14 -11.26 -14.75
N ASN A 136 15.15 -10.50 -14.33
CA ASN A 136 16.56 -10.89 -14.50
C ASN A 136 16.94 -12.20 -13.77
N ALA A 137 16.33 -12.47 -12.61
CA ALA A 137 16.49 -13.75 -11.90
C ALA A 137 15.85 -14.94 -12.65
N LYS A 138 14.80 -14.69 -13.45
CA LYS A 138 14.11 -15.69 -14.28
C LYS A 138 14.71 -15.85 -15.69
N TYR A 139 15.33 -14.80 -16.24
CA TYR A 139 15.83 -14.73 -17.62
C TYR A 139 17.35 -14.94 -17.76
N GLY A 140 17.95 -15.79 -16.92
CA GLY A 140 19.29 -16.36 -17.14
C GLY A 140 19.45 -17.15 -18.46
N ALA A 141 18.39 -17.26 -19.29
CA ALA A 141 18.46 -17.65 -20.68
C ALA A 141 17.25 -17.09 -21.48
N GLY A 142 17.46 -16.03 -22.29
CA GLY A 142 16.68 -15.77 -23.50
C GLY A 142 15.56 -14.70 -23.49
N THR A 143 15.81 -13.64 -24.27
CA THR A 143 14.92 -12.67 -24.96
C THR A 143 13.79 -11.92 -24.23
N VAL A 144 13.92 -10.59 -24.29
CA VAL A 144 13.05 -9.50 -23.79
C VAL A 144 11.63 -9.55 -24.37
N THR A 145 10.61 -9.54 -23.50
CA THR A 145 9.27 -9.08 -23.88
C THR A 145 8.99 -7.72 -23.26
N LYS A 146 8.76 -6.75 -24.13
CA LYS A 146 8.50 -5.34 -23.84
C LYS A 146 7.15 -5.17 -23.12
N VAL A 147 7.16 -4.68 -21.89
CA VAL A 147 5.96 -4.19 -21.20
C VAL A 147 5.38 -3.04 -22.03
N ARG A 148 4.12 -3.17 -22.46
CA ARG A 148 3.43 -2.14 -23.21
C ARG A 148 3.02 -1.03 -22.25
N LYS A 149 3.50 0.18 -22.55
CA LYS A 149 3.05 1.43 -21.94
C LYS A 149 1.54 1.57 -22.19
N CYS A 150 0.71 1.50 -21.16
CA CYS A 150 -0.67 1.93 -21.26
C CYS A 150 -0.66 3.46 -21.40
N CYS A 151 -0.81 3.93 -22.64
CA CYS A 151 -1.11 5.32 -22.92
C CYS A 151 -2.56 5.58 -22.50
N CYS A 152 -2.77 6.31 -21.40
CA CYS A 152 -4.01 7.06 -21.22
C CYS A 152 -3.82 8.43 -21.86
N PHE A 153 -4.61 8.69 -22.91
CA PHE A 153 -4.73 9.99 -23.59
C PHE A 153 -5.44 11.01 -22.68
N PRO A 154 -5.33 12.32 -22.98
CA PRO A 154 -5.80 13.41 -22.15
C PRO A 154 -7.33 13.54 -22.18
N ILE A 155 -7.81 14.25 -21.18
CA ILE A 155 -9.20 14.63 -20.88
C ILE A 155 -9.93 15.17 -22.11
#